data_AF-A0A225WEE1-F1
#
_entry.id   AF-A0A225WEE1-F1
#
_cell.length_a   1.000
_cell.length_b   1.000
_cell.length_c   1.000
_cell.angle_alpha   90.00
_cell.angle_beta   90.00
_cell.angle_gamma   90.00
#
_symmetry.space_group_name_H-M   'P 1'
#
loop_
_entity.id
_entity.type
_entity.pdbx_description
1 polymer ?
#
loop_
_entity_poly.entity_id
_entity_poly.type
_entity_poly.pdbx_seq_one_letter_code
_entity_poly.pdbx_strand_id
1 'polypeptide(L)'
;MVYDCLISGDDPEVIEWVPEHDRVWFIVETLSHEVMHGGILVKMVWVLDNLEFREVRSRIAIRNAMKTASNDDVRYLEQNVQNTEVRKWCFGSK
;
A
#
# COMPACT_ATOMS: atom_id res chain seq x y z
N MET A 1 4.08 -15.16 8.65
CA MET A 1 3.57 -14.55 9.89
C MET A 1 3.11 -13.11 9.68
N VAL A 2 3.97 -12.13 9.36
CA VAL A 2 3.51 -10.71 9.19
C VAL A 2 2.66 -10.54 7.91
N TYR A 3 3.05 -11.21 6.83
CA TYR A 3 2.26 -11.25 5.59
C TYR A 3 0.88 -11.88 5.81
N ASP A 4 0.83 -12.93 6.62
CA ASP A 4 -0.43 -13.56 6.99
C ASP A 4 -1.29 -12.59 7.78
N CYS A 5 -0.75 -11.81 8.75
CA CYS A 5 -1.52 -10.79 9.46
C CYS A 5 -2.08 -9.70 8.54
N LEU A 6 -1.34 -9.27 7.51
CA LEU A 6 -1.84 -8.28 6.55
C LEU A 6 -2.87 -8.88 5.60
N ILE A 7 -2.70 -10.13 5.17
CA ILE A 7 -3.61 -10.82 4.25
C ILE A 7 -4.87 -11.35 4.97
N SER A 8 -4.74 -11.86 6.19
CA SER A 8 -5.81 -12.49 6.99
C SER A 8 -6.43 -11.57 8.04
N GLY A 9 -5.80 -10.43 8.36
CA GLY A 9 -6.27 -9.53 9.40
C GLY A 9 -7.59 -8.87 9.03
N ASP A 10 -8.64 -9.25 9.75
CA ASP A 10 -9.91 -8.52 9.85
C ASP A 10 -9.82 -7.37 10.88
N ASP A 11 -8.68 -7.24 11.57
CA ASP A 11 -8.52 -6.30 12.69
C ASP A 11 -7.50 -5.19 12.36
N PRO A 12 -7.97 -3.96 12.07
CA PRO A 12 -7.14 -2.78 11.80
C PRO A 12 -6.10 -2.49 12.90
N GLU A 13 -6.41 -2.83 14.16
CA GLU A 13 -5.53 -2.57 15.29
C GLU A 13 -4.21 -3.35 15.17
N VAL A 14 -4.22 -4.56 14.61
CA VAL A 14 -3.01 -5.39 14.45
C VAL A 14 -2.07 -4.81 13.38
N ILE A 15 -2.63 -4.15 12.37
CA ILE A 15 -1.88 -3.58 11.25
C ILE A 15 -1.09 -2.33 11.69
N GLU A 16 -1.59 -1.57 12.66
CA GLU A 16 -0.89 -0.38 13.18
C GLU A 16 0.45 -0.72 13.84
N TRP A 17 0.56 -1.89 14.47
CA TRP A 17 1.79 -2.36 15.13
C TRP A 17 2.83 -2.92 14.16
N VAL A 18 2.49 -3.05 12.87
CA VAL A 18 3.41 -3.58 11.87
C VAL A 18 4.51 -2.56 11.57
N PRO A 19 5.80 -2.94 11.67
CA PRO A 19 6.91 -2.06 11.35
C PRO A 19 6.82 -1.47 9.94
N GLU A 20 7.34 -0.25 9.74
CA GLU A 20 7.31 0.43 8.44
C GLU A 20 7.87 -0.43 7.30
N HIS A 21 9.01 -1.07 7.53
CA HIS A 21 9.62 -2.01 6.58
C HIS A 21 8.66 -3.09 6.09
N ASP A 22 7.88 -3.70 6.98
CA ASP A 22 7.00 -4.81 6.63
C ASP A 22 5.75 -4.32 5.88
N ARG A 23 5.25 -3.12 6.22
CA ARG A 23 4.17 -2.46 5.48
C ARG A 23 4.60 -2.10 4.06
N VAL A 24 5.83 -1.62 3.92
CA VAL A 24 6.43 -1.33 2.61
C VAL A 24 6.61 -2.61 1.81
N TRP A 25 7.15 -3.67 2.43
CA TRP A 25 7.31 -4.96 1.77
C TRP A 25 5.97 -5.49 1.28
N PHE A 26 4.93 -5.45 2.12
CA PHE A 26 3.56 -5.76 1.74
C PHE A 26 3.11 -5.00 0.51
N ILE A 27 3.15 -3.66 0.51
CA ILE A 27 2.71 -2.88 -0.65
C ILE A 27 3.50 -3.26 -1.91
N VAL A 28 4.83 -3.32 -1.81
CA VAL A 28 5.72 -3.54 -2.97
C VAL A 28 5.52 -4.93 -3.57
N GLU A 29 5.52 -5.95 -2.73
CA GLU A 29 5.39 -7.34 -3.16
C GLU A 29 3.96 -7.59 -3.68
N THR A 30 2.94 -7.08 -3.00
CA THR A 30 1.55 -7.14 -3.46
C THR A 30 1.35 -6.51 -4.85
N LEU A 31 1.98 -5.37 -5.13
CA LEU A 31 1.94 -4.73 -6.46
C LEU A 31 2.71 -5.49 -7.56
N SER A 32 3.58 -6.44 -7.19
CA SER A 32 4.38 -7.22 -8.13
C SER A 32 3.70 -8.48 -8.65
N HIS A 33 2.58 -8.90 -8.05
CA HIS A 33 1.83 -10.09 -8.45
C HIS A 33 0.66 -9.72 -9.37
N GLU A 34 0.60 -10.33 -10.56
CA GLU A 34 -0.39 -10.01 -11.62
C GLU A 34 -1.84 -10.38 -11.26
N VAL A 35 -2.07 -11.15 -10.19
CA VAL A 35 -3.41 -11.62 -9.81
C VAL A 35 -3.76 -11.14 -8.41
N MET A 36 -4.39 -9.97 -8.36
CA MET A 36 -4.85 -9.37 -7.11
C MET A 36 -6.35 -9.51 -6.95
N HIS A 37 -6.77 -10.25 -5.92
CA HIS A 37 -8.17 -10.29 -5.49
C HIS A 37 -8.52 -8.97 -4.79
N GLY A 38 -9.69 -8.38 -5.09
CA GLY A 38 -10.08 -7.04 -4.64
C GLY A 38 -9.97 -6.77 -3.13
N GLY A 39 -10.01 -7.80 -2.27
CA GLY A 39 -9.81 -7.66 -0.83
C GLY A 39 -8.41 -7.15 -0.45
N ILE A 40 -7.37 -7.49 -1.22
CA ILE A 40 -6.00 -7.06 -0.95
C ILE A 40 -5.81 -5.58 -1.28
N LEU A 41 -6.38 -5.10 -2.40
CA LEU A 41 -6.35 -3.69 -2.77
C LEU A 41 -7.07 -2.81 -1.75
N VAL A 42 -8.22 -3.26 -1.20
CA VAL A 42 -8.92 -2.55 -0.12
C VAL A 42 -8.01 -2.38 1.10
N LYS A 43 -7.27 -3.42 1.48
CA LYS A 43 -6.32 -3.35 2.59
C LYS A 43 -5.15 -2.42 2.30
N MET A 44 -4.64 -2.42 1.07
CA MET A 44 -3.60 -1.46 0.67
C MET A 44 -4.09 -0.02 0.77
N VAL A 45 -5.33 0.27 0.34
CA VAL A 45 -5.94 1.60 0.52
C VAL A 45 -5.95 1.97 1.99
N TRP A 46 -6.43 1.06 2.86
CA TRP A 46 -6.45 1.30 4.30
C TRP A 46 -5.04 1.59 4.86
N VAL A 47 -4.05 0.77 4.52
CA VAL A 47 -2.65 0.94 4.94
C VAL A 47 -2.10 2.29 4.48
N LEU A 48 -2.34 2.67 3.22
CA LEU A 48 -1.89 3.92 2.65
C LEU A 48 -2.60 5.12 3.28
N ASP A 49 -3.87 5.00 3.67
CA ASP A 49 -4.62 6.10 4.25
C ASP A 49 -4.32 6.34 5.73
N ASN A 50 -4.13 5.27 6.49
CA ASN A 50 -4.11 5.32 7.95
C ASN A 50 -2.71 5.25 8.56
N LEU A 51 -1.69 4.78 7.82
CA LEU A 51 -0.36 4.54 8.38
C LEU A 51 0.69 5.52 7.86
N GLU A 52 1.60 5.89 8.74
CA GLU A 52 2.71 6.78 8.39
C GLU A 52 3.87 6.04 7.72
N PHE A 53 4.39 6.64 6.64
CA PHE A 53 5.63 6.23 5.97
C PHE A 53 6.67 7.34 6.11
N ARG A 54 7.40 7.32 7.22
CA ARG A 54 8.32 8.40 7.61
C ARG A 54 9.59 8.38 6.78
N GLU A 55 10.08 7.19 6.44
CA GLU A 55 11.34 7.05 5.75
C GLU A 55 11.20 7.42 4.26
N VAL A 56 12.12 8.24 3.75
CA VAL A 56 12.15 8.61 2.32
C VAL A 56 12.32 7.37 1.44
N ARG A 57 13.14 6.40 1.88
CA ARG A 57 13.36 5.13 1.14
C ARG A 57 12.08 4.31 0.97
N SER A 58 11.22 4.28 2.00
CA SER A 58 9.92 3.59 1.97
C SER A 58 9.02 4.17 0.89
N ARG A 59 8.89 5.51 0.88
CA ARG A 59 8.08 6.23 -0.12
C ARG A 59 8.61 6.04 -1.54
N ILE A 60 9.93 6.02 -1.72
CA ILE A 60 10.56 5.74 -3.02
C ILE A 60 10.28 4.31 -3.47
N ALA A 61 10.40 3.32 -2.58
CA ALA A 61 10.13 1.92 -2.90
C ALA A 61 8.68 1.71 -3.36
N ILE A 62 7.71 2.24 -2.60
CA ILE A 62 6.29 2.18 -2.95
C ILE A 62 6.04 2.86 -4.31
N ARG A 63 6.55 4.08 -4.50
CA ARG A 63 6.40 4.81 -5.77
C ARG A 63 6.99 4.04 -6.95
N ASN A 64 8.12 3.37 -6.78
CA ASN A 64 8.72 2.56 -7.83
C ASN A 64 7.86 1.33 -8.14
N ALA A 65 7.32 0.65 -7.12
CA ALA A 65 6.40 -0.47 -7.32
C ALA A 65 5.13 -0.05 -8.07
N MET A 66 4.56 1.13 -7.76
CA MET A 66 3.41 1.67 -8.50
C MET A 66 3.69 1.88 -9.99
N LYS A 67 4.95 2.17 -10.38
CA LYS A 67 5.30 2.36 -11.80
C LYS A 67 5.38 1.06 -12.59
N THR A 68 5.58 -0.06 -11.89
CA THR A 68 5.70 -1.40 -12.50
C THR A 68 4.44 -2.25 -12.33
N ALA A 69 3.52 -1.81 -11.46
CA ALA A 69 2.24 -2.47 -11.20
C ALA A 69 1.29 -2.39 -12.41
N SER A 70 0.23 -3.20 -12.37
CA SER A 70 -0.80 -3.16 -13.39
C SER A 70 -1.52 -1.79 -13.40
N ASN A 71 -1.90 -1.32 -14.58
CA ASN A 71 -2.62 -0.04 -14.71
C ASN A 71 -3.97 -0.06 -13.97
N ASP A 72 -4.62 -1.21 -13.87
CA ASP A 72 -5.91 -1.35 -13.20
C ASP A 72 -5.76 -1.21 -11.68
N ASP A 73 -4.71 -1.81 -11.08
CA ASP A 73 -4.42 -1.68 -9.66
C ASP A 73 -4.06 -0.25 -9.28
N VAL A 74 -3.18 0.39 -10.08
CA VAL A 74 -2.77 1.78 -9.84
C VAL A 74 -3.98 2.71 -9.93
N ARG A 75 -4.83 2.54 -10.95
CA ARG A 75 -6.06 3.32 -11.10
C ARG A 75 -7.02 3.10 -9.94
N TYR A 76 -7.17 1.86 -9.47
CA TYR A 76 -7.98 1.57 -8.29
C TYR A 76 -7.44 2.30 -7.05
N LEU A 77 -6.14 2.22 -6.78
CA LEU A 77 -5.52 2.88 -5.63
C LEU A 77 -5.62 4.41 -5.74
N GLU A 78 -5.39 4.99 -6.91
CA GLU A 78 -5.53 6.43 -7.16
C GLU A 78 -6.97 6.92 -6.93
N GLN A 79 -7.99 6.10 -7.17
CA GLN A 79 -9.39 6.45 -6.93
C GLN A 79 -9.80 6.34 -5.45
N ASN A 80 -9.19 5.41 -4.70
CA ASN A 80 -9.67 5.05 -3.38
C ASN A 80 -8.84 5.63 -2.21
N VAL A 81 -7.53 5.85 -2.38
CA VAL A 81 -6.68 6.48 -1.34
C VAL A 81 -7.10 7.93 -1.14
N GLN A 82 -7.52 8.30 0.07
CA GLN A 82 -7.98 9.65 0.42
C GLN A 82 -6.90 10.53 1.06
N ASN A 83 -5.85 9.94 1.62
CA ASN A 83 -4.80 10.67 2.31
C ASN A 83 -4.01 11.57 1.33
N THR A 84 -4.17 12.88 1.49
CA THR A 84 -3.66 13.88 0.53
C THR A 84 -2.14 13.87 0.43
N GLU A 85 -1.43 13.71 1.55
CA GLU A 85 0.04 13.64 1.54
C GLU A 85 0.50 12.38 0.82
N VAL A 86 -0.15 11.25 1.09
CA VAL A 86 0.14 9.97 0.41
C VAL A 86 -0.13 10.07 -1.07
N ARG A 87 -1.26 10.64 -1.49
CA ARG A 87 -1.55 10.88 -2.90
C ARG A 87 -0.47 11.72 -3.58
N LYS A 88 -0.06 12.82 -2.93
CA LYS A 88 0.95 13.76 -3.45
C LYS A 88 2.29 13.08 -3.70
N TRP A 89 2.79 12.27 -2.76
CA TRP A 89 4.05 11.58 -2.96
C TRP A 89 3.91 10.25 -3.70
N CYS A 90 2.78 9.57 -3.68
CA CYS A 90 2.62 8.25 -4.30
C CYS A 90 2.28 8.34 -5.79
N PHE A 91 1.27 9.13 -6.16
CA PHE A 91 0.77 9.23 -7.54
C PHE A 91 1.25 10.49 -8.27
N GLY A 92 1.76 11.46 -7.52
CA GLY A 92 2.09 12.79 -8.05
C GLY A 92 0.85 13.68 -8.07
N SER A 93 1.00 14.93 -7.65
CA SER A 93 -0.06 15.92 -7.79
C SER A 93 -0.29 16.20 -9.27
N LYS A 94 -1.52 15.99 -9.76
CA LYS A 94 -2.04 16.83 -10.86
C LYS A 94 -2.45 18.19 -10.29
#